data_AF-A0A8C7WVP5-F1
#
_entry.id   AF-A0A8C7WVP5-F1
#
_cell.length_a   1.000
_cell.length_b   1.000
_cell.length_c   1.000
_cell.angle_alpha   90.00
_cell.angle_beta   90.00
_cell.angle_gamma   90.00
#
_symmetry.space_group_name_H-M   'P 1'
#
loop_
_entity.id
_entity.type
_entity.pdbx_description
1 polymer ?
#
loop_
_entity_poly.entity_id
_entity_poly.type
_entity_poly.pdbx_seq_one_letter_code
_entity_poly.pdbx_strand_id
1 'polypeptide(L)'
;DQVYEEISQYLLLKNTIQSLQEAGPRRLQTDVDLGCNFFVQAEVEDPSRIFVAVGFGFFVEMSLDEALRFIEKKTSQLTAFTEQLTKDSAKIRANIRMVLEGLRELQGLSDSLDSTQ
;
A
#
# COMPACT_ATOMS: atom_id res chain seq x y z
N ASP A 1 -4.34 -3.85 -7.46
CA ASP A 1 -3.51 -4.34 -6.34
C ASP A 1 -3.88 -3.67 -5.04
N GLN A 2 -4.62 -4.38 -4.19
CA GLN A 2 -5.10 -3.87 -2.90
C GLN A 2 -3.96 -3.46 -1.96
N VAL A 3 -2.81 -4.15 -2.03
CA VAL A 3 -1.63 -3.84 -1.19
C VAL A 3 -0.99 -2.50 -1.58
N TYR A 4 -0.91 -2.19 -2.88
CA TYR A 4 -0.37 -0.89 -3.34
C TYR A 4 -1.31 0.26 -3.00
N GLU A 5 -2.62 0.04 -3.01
CA GLU A 5 -3.61 1.01 -2.55
C GLU A 5 -3.43 1.31 -1.06
N GLU A 6 -3.28 0.27 -0.23
CA GLU A 6 -3.02 0.41 1.21
C GLU A 6 -1.71 1.15 1.49
N ILE A 7 -0.62 0.81 0.77
CA ILE A 7 0.65 1.55 0.86
C ILE A 7 0.47 3.03 0.50
N SER A 8 -0.32 3.33 -0.54
CA SER A 8 -0.57 4.70 -0.98
C SER A 8 -1.33 5.52 0.07
N GLN A 9 -2.31 4.91 0.74
CA GLN A 9 -3.04 5.53 1.85
C GLN A 9 -2.10 5.84 3.04
N TYR A 10 -1.19 4.91 3.38
CA TYR A 10 -0.18 5.14 4.42
C TYR A 10 0.80 6.26 4.05
N LEU A 11 1.19 6.38 2.78
CA LEU A 11 2.04 7.47 2.31
C LEU A 11 1.33 8.83 2.38
N LEU A 12 0.06 8.88 2.02
CA LEU A 12 -0.75 10.09 2.17
C LEU A 12 -0.82 10.51 3.64
N LEU A 13 -1.14 9.56 4.54
CA LEU A 13 -1.20 9.81 5.97
C LEU A 13 0.14 10.34 6.52
N LYS A 14 1.26 9.76 6.09
CA LYS A 14 2.60 10.23 6.46
C LYS A 14 2.81 11.70 6.07
N ASN A 15 2.48 12.07 4.84
CA ASN A 15 2.63 13.45 4.37
C ASN A 15 1.74 14.40 5.18
N THR A 16 0.49 14.03 5.46
CA THR A 16 -0.43 14.82 6.28
C THR A 16 0.12 15.03 7.70
N ILE A 17 0.67 13.97 8.33
CA ILE A 17 1.29 14.08 9.66
C ILE A 17 2.49 15.01 9.65
N GLN A 18 3.34 14.94 8.62
CA GLN A 18 4.50 15.82 8.49
C GLN A 18 4.07 17.29 8.33
N SER A 19 3.08 17.57 7.48
CA SER A 19 2.52 18.92 7.35
C SER A 19 1.91 19.42 8.67
N LEU A 20 1.32 18.53 9.47
CA LEU A 20 0.77 18.86 10.78
C LEU A 20 1.88 19.20 11.79
N GLN A 21 3.00 18.46 11.76
CA GLN A 21 4.18 18.76 12.59
C GLN A 21 4.80 20.12 12.22
N GLU A 22 4.87 20.44 10.93
CA GLU A 22 5.41 21.72 10.43
C GLU A 22 4.53 22.92 10.81
N ALA A 23 3.20 22.75 10.80
CA ALA A 23 2.25 23.80 11.20
C ALA A 23 2.38 24.18 12.69
N GLY A 24 2.88 23.25 13.52
CA GLY A 24 3.06 23.39 14.96
C GLY A 24 1.75 23.24 15.75
N PRO A 25 1.80 23.35 17.10
CA PRO A 25 0.65 23.14 17.99
C PRO A 25 -0.28 24.36 17.99
N ARG A 26 -0.87 24.64 16.83
CA ARG A 26 -1.89 25.69 16.64
C ARG A 26 -3.24 25.03 16.41
N ARG A 27 -4.31 25.76 16.73
CA ARG A 27 -5.67 25.34 16.40
C ARG A 27 -5.76 25.06 14.90
N LEU A 28 -6.19 23.87 14.54
CA LEU A 28 -6.32 23.46 13.14
C LEU A 28 -7.76 23.73 12.71
N GLN A 29 -7.95 24.71 11.82
CA GLN A 29 -9.23 24.90 11.12
C GLN A 29 -9.21 24.09 9.83
N THR A 30 -10.23 23.26 9.62
CA THR A 30 -10.33 22.36 8.48
C THR A 30 -11.78 22.22 8.02
N ASP A 31 -11.99 22.14 6.71
CA ASP A 31 -13.29 21.83 6.14
C ASP A 31 -13.42 20.31 5.98
N VAL A 32 -14.37 19.72 6.71
CA VAL A 32 -14.62 18.28 6.72
C VAL A 32 -15.79 17.98 5.78
N ASP A 33 -15.57 17.14 4.78
CA ASP A 33 -16.63 16.59 3.94
C ASP A 33 -17.41 15.52 4.72
N LEU A 34 -18.71 15.74 4.91
CA LEU A 34 -19.63 14.79 5.53
C LEU A 34 -20.35 13.90 4.50
N GLY A 35 -20.11 14.11 3.20
CA GLY A 35 -20.67 13.35 2.10
C GLY A 35 -21.45 14.21 1.10
N CYS A 36 -21.57 13.74 -0.14
CA CYS A 36 -22.27 14.45 -1.23
C CYS A 36 -21.78 15.90 -1.45
N ASN A 37 -20.47 16.16 -1.27
CA ASN A 37 -19.87 17.50 -1.32
C ASN A 37 -20.44 18.47 -0.27
N PHE A 38 -20.80 17.96 0.91
CA PHE A 38 -21.29 18.76 2.03
C PHE A 38 -20.15 18.99 3.03
N PHE A 39 -19.61 20.21 3.03
CA PHE A 39 -18.47 20.57 3.86
C PHE A 39 -18.90 21.34 5.11
N VAL A 40 -18.29 21.00 6.25
CA VAL A 40 -18.47 21.71 7.52
C VAL A 40 -17.12 22.16 8.04
N GLN A 41 -17.03 23.42 8.45
CA GLN A 41 -15.84 23.96 9.09
C GLN A 41 -15.72 23.39 10.52
N ALA A 42 -14.61 22.72 10.78
CA ALA A 42 -14.25 22.17 12.08
C ALA A 42 -12.98 22.87 12.61
N GLU A 43 -12.92 23.02 13.93
CA GLU A 43 -11.74 23.49 14.64
C GLU A 43 -11.24 22.39 15.58
N VAL A 44 -9.99 21.98 15.42
CA VAL A 44 -9.32 21.03 16.31
C VAL A 44 -8.43 21.81 17.26
N GLU A 45 -8.73 21.71 18.56
CA GLU A 45 -8.04 22.46 19.61
C GLU A 45 -6.59 21.98 19.83
N ASP A 46 -6.38 20.66 19.77
CA ASP A 46 -5.06 20.04 19.90
C ASP A 46 -4.80 18.99 18.81
N PRO A 47 -4.00 19.30 17.78
CA PRO A 47 -3.61 18.35 16.74
C PRO A 47 -2.43 17.43 17.12
N SER A 48 -2.00 17.38 18.38
CA SER A 48 -0.83 16.60 18.81
C SER A 48 -1.00 15.08 18.74
N ARG A 49 -2.25 14.60 18.69
CA ARG A 49 -2.60 13.18 18.68
C ARG A 49 -3.61 12.86 17.61
N ILE A 50 -3.52 11.65 17.06
CA ILE A 50 -4.42 11.14 16.03
C ILE A 50 -4.88 9.72 16.37
N PHE A 51 -6.08 9.36 15.90
CA PHE A 51 -6.56 7.99 15.93
C PHE A 51 -6.15 7.26 14.67
N VAL A 52 -5.32 6.23 14.82
CA VAL A 52 -4.87 5.38 13.71
C VAL A 52 -5.62 4.06 13.76
N ALA A 53 -6.25 3.67 12.65
CA ALA A 53 -6.88 2.36 12.51
C ALA A 53 -5.81 1.26 12.50
N VAL A 54 -5.85 0.34 13.47
CA VAL A 54 -4.87 -0.76 13.58
C VAL A 54 -5.41 -2.10 13.05
N GLY A 55 -6.71 -2.16 12.76
CA GLY A 55 -7.40 -3.32 12.19
C GLY A 55 -8.61 -3.76 13.03
N PHE A 56 -9.48 -4.59 12.43
CA PHE A 56 -10.67 -5.17 13.08
C PHE A 56 -11.61 -4.14 13.76
N GLY A 57 -11.68 -2.91 13.22
CA GLY A 57 -12.49 -1.83 13.79
C GLY A 57 -11.88 -1.16 15.03
N PHE A 58 -10.64 -1.49 15.39
CA PHE A 58 -9.94 -0.84 16.49
C PHE A 58 -9.11 0.35 16.02
N PHE A 59 -9.16 1.40 16.81
CA PHE A 59 -8.41 2.62 16.64
C PHE A 59 -7.57 2.87 17.89
N VAL A 60 -6.33 3.27 17.68
CA VAL A 60 -5.39 3.59 18.76
C VAL A 60 -5.04 5.06 18.66
N GLU A 61 -5.15 5.76 19.79
CA GLU A 61 -4.67 7.12 19.92
C GLU A 61 -3.14 7.11 19.98
N MET A 62 -2.49 7.77 19.04
CA MET A 62 -1.04 7.85 18.90
C MET A 62 -0.60 9.31 18.80
N SER A 63 0.58 9.61 19.35
CA SER A 63 1.27 10.85 19.01
C SER A 63 1.73 10.84 17.54
N LEU A 64 1.98 12.01 16.96
CA LEU A 64 2.44 12.13 15.58
C LEU A 64 3.72 11.30 15.32
N ASP A 65 4.68 11.30 16.25
CA ASP A 65 5.91 10.52 16.13
C ASP A 65 5.68 9.01 16.23
N GLU A 66 4.76 8.57 17.09
CA GLU A 66 4.36 7.16 17.19
C GLU A 66 3.67 6.69 15.91
N ALA A 67 2.79 7.52 15.35
CA ALA A 67 2.12 7.22 14.10
C ALA A 67 3.13 7.11 12.94
N LEU A 68 4.11 8.00 12.85
CA LEU A 68 5.17 7.91 11.83
C LEU A 68 5.95 6.58 11.92
N ARG A 69 6.33 6.16 13.13
CA ARG A 69 6.99 4.86 13.36
C ARG A 69 6.09 3.68 13.00
N PHE A 70 4.80 3.77 13.33
CA PHE A 70 3.82 2.75 12.98
C PHE A 70 3.67 2.60 11.47
N ILE A 71 3.53 3.71 10.76
CA ILE A 71 3.40 3.76 9.29
C ILE A 71 4.65 3.17 8.63
N GLU A 72 5.85 3.57 9.06
CA GLU A 72 7.09 3.04 8.51
C GLU A 72 7.19 1.51 8.66
N LYS A 73 6.87 1.00 9.85
CA LYS A 73 6.84 -0.44 10.11
C LYS A 73 5.80 -1.16 9.25
N LYS A 74 4.60 -0.60 9.11
CA LYS A 74 3.53 -1.18 8.29
C LYS A 74 3.87 -1.20 6.81
N THR A 75 4.35 -0.10 6.27
CA THR A 75 4.76 0.00 4.86
C THR A 75 5.90 -0.98 4.56
N SER A 76 6.91 -1.09 5.43
CA SER A 76 7.99 -2.06 5.27
C SER A 76 7.48 -3.51 5.22
N GLN A 77 6.54 -3.87 6.10
CA GLN A 77 5.91 -5.19 6.11
C GLN A 77 5.13 -5.48 4.83
N LEU A 78 4.31 -4.53 4.37
CA LEU A 78 3.51 -4.66 3.15
C LEU A 78 4.40 -4.78 1.90
N THR A 79 5.48 -4.00 1.83
CA THR A 79 6.46 -4.09 0.74
C THR A 79 7.15 -5.45 0.72
N ALA A 80 7.65 -5.93 1.86
CA ALA A 80 8.31 -7.24 1.95
C ALA A 80 7.35 -8.39 1.57
N PHE A 81 6.08 -8.30 1.98
CA PHE A 81 5.05 -9.26 1.59
C PHE A 81 4.82 -9.26 0.07
N THR A 82 4.77 -8.08 -0.54
CA THR A 82 4.58 -7.92 -1.99
C THR A 82 5.76 -8.47 -2.78
N GLU A 83 7.00 -8.23 -2.32
CA GLU A 83 8.21 -8.78 -2.93
C GLU A 83 8.21 -10.31 -2.88
N GLN A 84 7.81 -10.90 -1.75
CA GLN A 84 7.70 -12.34 -1.60
C GLN A 84 6.66 -12.94 -2.55
N LEU A 85 5.46 -12.35 -2.63
CA LEU A 85 4.42 -12.78 -3.57
C LEU A 85 4.87 -12.66 -5.03
N THR A 86 5.62 -11.61 -5.35
CA THR A 86 6.19 -11.40 -6.70
C THR A 86 7.18 -12.51 -7.05
N LYS A 87 8.05 -12.87 -6.10
CA LYS A 87 9.03 -13.96 -6.26
C LYS A 87 8.34 -15.32 -6.43
N ASP A 88 7.33 -15.61 -5.61
CA ASP A 88 6.59 -16.86 -5.68
C ASP A 88 5.82 -16.97 -7.00
N SER A 89 5.20 -15.87 -7.44
CA SER A 89 4.55 -15.78 -8.75
C SER A 89 5.53 -16.01 -9.90
N ALA A 90 6.73 -15.43 -9.83
CA ALA A 90 7.77 -15.64 -10.84
C ALA A 90 8.23 -17.12 -10.89
N LYS A 91 8.39 -17.75 -9.73
CA LYS A 91 8.74 -19.18 -9.62
C LYS A 91 7.66 -20.08 -10.23
N ILE A 92 6.40 -19.83 -9.94
CA ILE A 92 5.27 -20.58 -10.50
C ILE A 92 5.25 -20.42 -12.04
N ARG A 93 5.39 -19.19 -12.54
CA ARG A 93 5.44 -18.92 -14.00
C ARG A 93 6.60 -19.66 -14.67
N ALA A 94 7.78 -19.70 -14.03
CA ALA A 94 8.93 -20.41 -14.55
C ALA A 94 8.69 -21.92 -14.60
N ASN A 95 8.12 -22.50 -13.55
CA ASN A 95 7.80 -23.93 -13.49
C ASN A 95 6.78 -24.32 -14.57
N ILE A 96 5.73 -23.51 -14.76
CA ILE A 96 4.73 -23.75 -15.82
C ILE A 96 5.40 -23.74 -17.19
N ARG A 97 6.23 -22.74 -17.48
CA ARG A 97 6.98 -22.66 -18.75
C ARG A 97 7.87 -23.87 -18.96
N MET A 98 8.64 -24.27 -17.94
CA MET A 98 9.52 -25.43 -18.00
C MET A 98 8.76 -26.72 -18.35
N VAL A 99 7.61 -26.96 -17.70
CA VAL A 99 6.79 -28.15 -17.95
C VAL A 99 6.19 -28.11 -19.35
N LEU A 100 5.69 -26.96 -19.81
CA LEU A 100 5.11 -26.81 -21.14
C LEU A 100 6.15 -27.06 -22.24
N GLU A 101 7.36 -26.52 -22.09
CA GLU A 101 8.45 -26.76 -23.05
C GLU A 101 8.90 -28.24 -23.02
N GLY A 102 9.02 -28.85 -21.84
CA GLY A 102 9.34 -30.28 -21.74
C GLY A 102 8.29 -31.18 -22.39
N LEU A 103 7.00 -30.86 -22.26
CA LEU A 103 5.92 -31.58 -22.96
C LEU A 103 5.98 -31.35 -24.47
N ARG A 104 6.29 -30.14 -24.92
CA ARG A 104 6.44 -29.79 -26.35
C ARG A 104 7.55 -30.61 -27.01
N GLU A 105 8.70 -30.73 -26.34
CA GLU A 105 9.82 -31.57 -26.79
C GLU A 105 9.43 -33.05 -26.88
N LEU A 106 8.76 -33.59 -25.85
CA LEU A 106 8.31 -34.98 -25.82
C LEU A 106 7.26 -35.32 -26.88
N GLN A 107 6.41 -34.36 -27.24
CA GLN A 107 5.41 -34.52 -28.30
C GLN A 107 6.02 -34.47 -29.71
N GLY A 108 7.34 -34.27 -29.84
CA GLY A 108 8.01 -34.17 -31.14
C GLY A 108 7.61 -32.94 -31.94
N LEU A 109 7.01 -31.94 -31.28
CA LEU A 109 6.67 -30.65 -31.85
C LEU A 109 7.93 -29.78 -31.86
N SER A 110 8.93 -30.17 -32.67
CA SER A 110 10.04 -29.30 -33.02
C SER A 110 9.53 -28.18 -33.92
N ASP A 111 9.83 -26.93 -33.56
CA ASP A 111 9.35 -25.72 -34.23
C ASP A 111 9.49 -25.78 -35.76
N SER A 112 8.35 -25.79 -36.46
CA SER A 112 8.23 -25.17 -37.77
C SER A 112 7.74 -23.74 -37.60
N LEU A 113 8.55 -22.86 -36.97
CA LEU A 113 8.23 -21.44 -36.85
C LEU A 113 9.40 -20.50 -37.22
N ASP A 114 10.43 -21.01 -37.90
CA ASP A 114 11.49 -20.19 -38.52
C ASP A 114 11.51 -20.33 -40.06
N SER A 115 10.34 -20.33 -40.70
CA SER A 115 10.27 -20.23 -42.15
C SER A 115 9.06 -19.42 -42.62
N THR A 116 9.05 -18.12 -42.37
CA THR A 116 8.65 -17.18 -43.43
C THR A 116 9.30 -15.82 -43.19
N GLN A 117 9.97 -15.36 -44.25
CA GLN A 117 10.49 -14.01 -44.46
C GLN A 117 9.38 -12.96 -44.42
#